data_AF-A0A6L8W2D6-F1
#
_entry.id   AF-A0A6L8W2D6-F1
#
_cell.length_a   1.000
_cell.length_b   1.000
_cell.length_c   1.000
_cell.angle_alpha   90.00
_cell.angle_beta   90.00
_cell.angle_gamma   90.00
#
_symmetry.space_group_name_H-M   'P 1'
#
loop_
_entity.id
_entity.type
_entity.pdbx_description
1 polymer ?
#
loop_
_entity_poly.entity_id
_entity_poly.type
_entity_poly.pdbx_seq_one_letter_code
_entity_poly.pdbx_strand_id
1 'polypeptide(L)'
;MDEQAFTEFLKNSIRYNQLERYFVATPGPIEDATSHYDLIPNVDEIRRDLADSGGLKLSHAQRRMLMTLIALWNGGMADDLFQEGLGSLPRVIQSMDRNNRELLGNLILTYPGWD
;
A
#
# COMPACT_ATOMS: atom_id res chain seq x y z
N MET A 1 13.56 -8.88 -11.16
CA MET A 1 13.72 -9.03 -9.70
C MET A 1 13.12 -10.38 -9.35
N ASP A 2 13.76 -11.18 -8.51
CA ASP A 2 13.15 -12.44 -8.04
C ASP A 2 12.06 -12.17 -6.99
N GLU A 3 11.19 -13.16 -6.72
CA GLU A 3 10.04 -13.01 -5.82
C GLU A 3 10.43 -12.62 -4.39
N GLN A 4 11.60 -13.08 -3.93
CA GLN A 4 12.10 -12.78 -2.60
C GLN A 4 12.56 -11.33 -2.49
N ALA A 5 13.29 -10.84 -3.50
CA ALA A 5 13.71 -9.45 -3.62
C ALA A 5 12.50 -8.50 -3.74
N PHE A 6 11.43 -8.92 -4.42
CA PHE A 6 10.18 -8.16 -4.47
C PHE A 6 9.46 -8.12 -3.12
N THR A 7 9.39 -9.25 -2.42
CA THR A 7 8.81 -9.32 -1.07
C THR A 7 9.51 -8.37 -0.11
N GLU A 8 10.85 -8.36 -0.11
CA GLU A 8 11.64 -7.44 0.71
C GLU A 8 11.47 -5.99 0.26
N PHE A 9 11.35 -5.73 -1.04
CA PHE A 9 11.08 -4.40 -1.55
C PHE A 9 9.70 -3.86 -1.12
N LEU A 10 8.66 -4.69 -1.12
CA LEU A 10 7.34 -4.31 -0.61
C LEU A 10 7.40 -4.02 0.90
N LYS A 11 8.02 -4.90 1.69
CA LYS A 11 8.21 -4.70 3.14
C LYS A 11 8.94 -3.39 3.43
N ASN A 12 10.00 -3.10 2.69
CA ASN A 12 10.75 -1.86 2.82
C ASN A 12 9.93 -0.63 2.41
N SER A 13 9.09 -0.74 1.38
CA SER A 13 8.19 0.35 0.97
C SER A 13 7.14 0.66 2.04
N ILE A 14 6.57 -0.37 2.67
CA ILE A 14 5.63 -0.25 3.80
C ILE A 14 6.32 0.43 4.99
N ARG A 15 7.51 -0.05 5.38
CA ARG A 15 8.29 0.51 6.51
C ARG A 15 8.75 1.94 6.28
N TYR A 16 9.26 2.23 5.10
CA TYR A 16 9.70 3.58 4.72
C TYR A 16 8.56 4.61 4.86
N ASN A 17 7.33 4.19 4.51
CA ASN A 17 6.15 5.03 4.62
C ASN A 17 5.44 4.94 5.98
N GLN A 18 5.97 4.19 6.95
CA GLN A 18 5.37 3.98 8.28
C GLN A 18 3.93 3.42 8.19
N LEU A 19 3.72 2.45 7.31
CA LEU A 19 2.41 1.85 7.03
C LEU A 19 2.20 0.49 7.70
N GLU A 20 3.09 0.06 8.60
CA GLU A 20 3.07 -1.27 9.24
C GLU A 20 1.78 -1.52 10.03
N ARG A 21 1.11 -0.46 10.50
CA ARG A 21 -0.21 -0.57 11.15
C ARG A 21 -1.31 -1.03 10.19
N TYR A 22 -1.17 -0.73 8.90
CA TYR A 22 -2.19 -0.94 7.87
C TYR A 22 -1.90 -2.15 6.98
N PHE A 23 -0.85 -2.91 7.27
CA PHE A 23 -0.50 -4.15 6.58
C PHE A 23 -0.13 -5.22 7.60
N VAL A 24 -0.48 -6.47 7.32
CA VAL A 24 -0.10 -7.63 8.14
C VAL A 24 0.37 -8.77 7.24
N ALA A 25 1.17 -9.68 7.80
CA ALA A 25 1.41 -10.97 7.17
C ALA A 25 0.35 -11.96 7.64
N THR A 26 0.07 -13.01 6.86
CA THR A 26 -0.71 -14.15 7.38
C THR A 26 0.26 -15.24 7.85
N PRO A 27 0.35 -15.59 9.16
CA PRO A 27 -0.54 -15.25 10.28
C PRO A 27 -0.01 -14.19 11.28
N GLY A 28 0.91 -13.30 10.90
CA GLY A 28 1.68 -12.47 11.84
C GLY A 28 1.98 -11.02 11.43
N PRO A 29 2.93 -10.34 12.08
CA PRO A 29 3.45 -9.05 11.63
C PRO A 29 4.12 -9.14 10.24
N ILE A 30 4.28 -8.02 9.55
CA ILE A 30 4.82 -7.97 8.17
C ILE A 30 6.21 -8.60 8.04
N GLU A 31 6.97 -8.64 9.13
CA GLU A 31 8.29 -9.26 9.25
C GLU A 31 8.26 -10.74 8.89
N ASP A 32 7.16 -11.42 9.26
CA ASP A 32 6.97 -12.85 9.13
C ASP A 32 6.55 -13.26 7.71
N ALA A 33 6.19 -12.30 6.85
CA ALA A 33 5.90 -12.58 5.45
C ALA A 33 7.13 -13.15 4.74
N THR A 34 6.98 -14.37 4.26
CA THR A 34 7.99 -15.09 3.45
C THR A 34 7.77 -14.86 1.96
N SER A 35 6.54 -14.51 1.60
CA SER A 35 6.12 -14.15 0.26
C SER A 35 5.31 -12.86 0.28
N HIS A 36 5.37 -12.14 -0.83
CA HIS A 36 4.58 -10.95 -1.09
C HIS A 36 3.07 -11.24 -1.14
N TYR A 37 2.66 -12.49 -1.36
CA TYR A 37 1.27 -12.96 -1.22
C TYR A 37 0.81 -13.09 0.23
N ASP A 38 1.73 -13.18 1.19
CA ASP A 38 1.38 -13.26 2.62
C ASP A 38 0.99 -11.89 3.17
N LEU A 39 1.37 -10.80 2.48
CA LEU A 39 1.18 -9.42 2.90
C LEU A 39 -0.18 -8.89 2.45
N ILE A 40 -1.06 -8.64 3.41
CA ILE A 40 -2.43 -8.18 3.14
C ILE A 40 -2.71 -6.85 3.84
N PRO A 41 -3.59 -5.99 3.28
CA PRO A 41 -4.06 -4.80 3.98
C PRO A 41 -4.82 -5.15 5.26
N ASN A 42 -4.52 -4.46 6.37
CA ASN A 42 -5.30 -4.54 7.60
C ASN A 42 -6.51 -3.59 7.52
N VAL A 43 -7.55 -4.07 6.81
CA VAL A 43 -8.75 -3.30 6.49
C VAL A 43 -9.45 -2.76 7.74
N ASP A 44 -9.45 -3.52 8.83
CA ASP A 44 -10.13 -3.14 10.07
C ASP A 44 -9.47 -1.93 10.74
N GLU A 45 -8.14 -1.89 10.81
CA GLU A 45 -7.41 -0.72 11.32
C GLU A 45 -7.57 0.50 10.41
N ILE A 46 -7.54 0.30 9.08
CA ILE A 46 -7.75 1.39 8.12
C ILE A 46 -9.14 2.02 8.31
N ARG A 47 -10.19 1.19 8.40
CA ARG A 47 -11.56 1.67 8.62
C ARG A 47 -11.72 2.36 9.96
N ARG A 48 -11.11 1.82 11.01
CA ARG A 48 -11.15 2.42 12.35
C ARG A 48 -10.53 3.81 12.33
N ASP A 49 -9.34 3.96 11.75
CA ASP A 49 -8.62 5.23 11.73
C ASP A 49 -9.29 6.23 10.77
N LEU A 50 -9.89 5.78 9.65
CA LEU A 50 -10.71 6.64 8.77
C LEU A 50 -11.97 7.19 9.45
N ALA A 51 -12.59 6.40 10.34
CA ALA A 51 -13.80 6.81 11.07
C ALA A 51 -13.50 7.70 12.29
N ASP A 52 -12.26 7.74 12.78
CA ASP A 52 -11.84 8.63 13.86
C ASP A 52 -11.84 10.08 13.38
N SER A 53 -12.14 11.00 14.31
CA SER A 53 -12.12 12.46 14.12
C SER A 53 -10.78 13.00 13.60
N GLY A 54 -9.67 12.30 13.88
CA GLY A 54 -8.34 12.61 13.37
C GLY A 54 -8.02 12.03 11.99
N GLY A 55 -8.88 11.14 11.45
CA GLY A 55 -8.63 10.38 10.23
C GLY A 55 -7.35 9.53 10.31
N LEU A 56 -6.86 9.13 9.13
CA LEU A 56 -5.53 8.53 9.00
C LEU A 56 -4.48 9.53 9.45
N LYS A 57 -3.77 9.22 10.54
CA LYS A 57 -2.64 10.03 11.08
C LYS A 57 -1.38 9.88 10.22
N LEU A 58 -1.53 10.11 8.93
CA LEU A 58 -0.52 9.99 7.89
C LEU A 58 -0.32 11.35 7.22
N SER A 59 0.92 11.64 6.83
CA SER A 59 1.17 12.75 5.89
C SER A 59 0.47 12.50 4.55
N HIS A 60 0.27 13.55 3.76
CA HIS A 60 -0.33 13.42 2.43
C HIS A 60 0.40 12.40 1.54
N ALA A 61 1.73 12.35 1.58
CA ALA A 61 2.51 11.40 0.80
C ALA A 61 2.28 9.95 1.24
N GLN A 62 2.31 9.69 2.56
CA GLN A 62 2.06 8.37 3.12
C GLN A 62 0.64 7.88 2.85
N ARG A 63 -0.35 8.76 2.97
CA ARG A 63 -1.75 8.43 2.65
C ARG A 63 -1.88 8.00 1.18
N ARG A 64 -1.23 8.70 0.25
CA ARG A 64 -1.26 8.33 -1.17
C ARG A 64 -0.55 7.00 -1.43
N MET A 65 0.58 6.75 -0.78
CA MET A 65 1.26 5.46 -0.88
C MET A 65 0.37 4.32 -0.37
N LEU A 66 -0.27 4.49 0.79
CA LEU A 66 -1.23 3.52 1.33
C LEU A 66 -2.35 3.21 0.33
N MET A 67 -2.99 4.26 -0.21
CA MET A 67 -4.04 4.12 -1.22
C MET A 67 -3.55 3.35 -2.44
N THR A 68 -2.36 3.66 -2.95
CA THR A 68 -1.81 3.01 -4.13
C THR A 68 -1.42 1.57 -3.89
N LEU A 69 -0.80 1.23 -2.76
CA LEU A 69 -0.47 -0.14 -2.41
C LEU A 69 -1.74 -1.00 -2.30
N ILE A 70 -2.79 -0.47 -1.66
CA ILE A 70 -4.09 -1.15 -1.57
C ILE A 70 -4.72 -1.28 -2.96
N ALA A 71 -4.63 -0.26 -3.82
CA ALA A 71 -5.22 -0.32 -5.15
C ALA A 71 -4.49 -1.31 -6.07
N LEU A 72 -3.17 -1.45 -5.92
CA LEU A 72 -2.39 -2.48 -6.62
C LEU A 72 -2.74 -3.89 -6.14
N TRP A 73 -3.03 -4.04 -4.85
CA TRP A 73 -3.47 -5.31 -4.26
C TRP A 73 -4.92 -5.67 -4.62
N ASN A 74 -5.84 -4.72 -4.47
CA ASN A 74 -7.24 -4.86 -4.81
C ASN A 74 -7.86 -3.48 -5.06
N GLY A 75 -8.06 -3.15 -6.34
CA GLY A 75 -8.61 -1.87 -6.76
C GLY A 75 -10.00 -1.55 -6.21
N GLY A 76 -10.89 -2.55 -6.13
CA GLY A 76 -12.23 -2.37 -5.57
C GLY A 76 -12.20 -2.05 -4.07
N MET A 77 -11.28 -2.67 -3.33
CA MET A 77 -11.08 -2.40 -1.91
C MET A 77 -10.58 -0.96 -1.68
N ALA A 78 -9.66 -0.48 -2.52
CA ALA A 78 -9.19 0.91 -2.43
C ALA A 78 -10.34 1.91 -2.71
N ASP A 79 -11.17 1.63 -3.71
CA ASP A 79 -12.34 2.45 -4.02
C ASP A 79 -13.34 2.48 -2.86
N ASP A 80 -13.63 1.33 -2.25
CA ASP A 80 -14.53 1.23 -1.10
C ASP A 80 -13.99 1.97 0.14
N LEU A 81 -12.68 1.87 0.39
CA LEU A 81 -12.04 2.46 1.57
C LEU A 81 -11.87 3.97 1.45
N PHE A 82 -11.46 4.45 0.27
CA PHE A 82 -11.05 5.85 0.11
C PHE A 82 -12.06 6.68 -0.68
N GLN A 83 -13.03 6.05 -1.33
CA GLN A 83 -14.03 6.70 -2.19
C GLN A 83 -13.42 7.58 -3.30
N GLU A 84 -12.14 7.39 -3.60
CA GLU A 84 -11.41 8.04 -4.67
C GLU A 84 -11.33 7.04 -5.85
N GLY A 85 -12.44 6.86 -6.56
CA GLY A 85 -12.61 5.80 -7.57
C GLY A 85 -11.41 5.61 -8.51
N LEU A 86 -11.19 4.38 -9.01
CA LEU A 86 -10.04 3.91 -9.81
C LEU A 86 -9.47 4.87 -10.87
N GLY A 87 -10.27 5.80 -11.40
CA GLY A 87 -9.79 6.91 -12.25
C GLY A 87 -8.88 7.92 -11.55
N SER A 88 -8.70 7.83 -10.23
CA SER A 88 -7.84 8.67 -9.41
C SER A 88 -6.39 8.18 -9.40
N LEU A 89 -6.11 6.91 -9.68
CA LEU A 89 -4.75 6.32 -9.63
C LEU A 89 -3.71 7.17 -10.39
N PRO A 90 -3.92 7.54 -11.67
CA PRO A 90 -2.98 8.42 -12.36
C PRO A 90 -2.74 9.76 -11.65
N ARG A 91 -3.77 10.35 -11.04
CA ARG A 91 -3.66 11.60 -10.27
C ARG A 91 -2.94 11.38 -8.94
N VAL A 92 -3.24 10.29 -8.24
CA VAL A 92 -2.59 9.88 -6.99
C VAL A 92 -1.10 9.66 -7.25
N ILE A 93 -0.73 8.92 -8.30
CA ILE A 93 0.66 8.72 -8.73
C ILE A 93 1.33 10.04 -9.09
N GLN A 94 0.69 10.90 -9.90
CA GLN A 94 1.28 12.18 -10.30
C GLN A 94 1.57 13.10 -9.12
N SER A 95 0.75 13.04 -8.08
CA SER A 95 0.87 13.86 -6.88
C SER A 95 1.80 13.31 -5.80
N MET A 96 2.37 12.12 -5.99
CA MET A 96 3.43 11.59 -5.13
C MET A 96 4.75 12.35 -5.35
N ASP A 97 5.60 12.38 -4.32
CA ASP A 97 6.97 12.84 -4.48
C ASP A 97 7.77 11.90 -5.41
N ARG A 98 8.97 12.35 -5.82
CA ARG A 98 9.81 11.61 -6.75
C ARG A 98 10.19 10.22 -6.23
N ASN A 99 10.55 10.09 -4.96
CA ASN A 99 11.00 8.82 -4.38
C ASN A 99 9.85 7.82 -4.39
N ASN A 100 8.65 8.25 -3.98
CA ASN A 100 7.46 7.41 -3.99
C ASN A 100 7.03 7.01 -5.41
N ARG A 101 7.20 7.88 -6.42
CA ARG A 101 6.96 7.51 -7.83
C ARG A 101 7.98 6.52 -8.36
N GLU A 102 9.26 6.66 -8.01
CA GLU A 102 10.31 5.70 -8.39
C GLU A 102 10.06 4.34 -7.71
N LEU A 103 9.70 4.34 -6.42
CA LEU A 103 9.31 3.11 -5.70
C LEU A 103 8.12 2.42 -6.37
N LEU A 104 7.07 3.18 -6.67
CA LEU A 104 5.89 2.66 -7.35
C LEU A 104 6.17 2.16 -8.77
N GLY A 105 7.00 2.89 -9.53
CA GLY A 105 7.42 2.47 -10.87
C GLY A 105 8.11 1.11 -10.83
N ASN A 106 8.96 0.88 -9.83
CA ASN A 106 9.59 -0.42 -9.61
C ASN A 106 8.58 -1.50 -9.21
N LEU A 107 7.55 -1.18 -8.42
CA LEU A 107 6.48 -2.13 -8.09
C LEU A 107 5.71 -2.56 -9.35
N ILE A 108 5.22 -1.60 -10.13
CA ILE A 108 4.40 -1.85 -11.33
C ILE A 108 5.21 -2.53 -12.44
N LEU A 109 6.45 -2.12 -12.67
CA LEU A 109 7.30 -2.72 -13.71
C LEU A 109 7.67 -4.17 -13.37
N THR A 110 7.74 -4.50 -12.09
CA THR A 110 8.06 -5.87 -11.67
C THR A 110 6.81 -6.75 -11.66
N TYR A 111 5.68 -6.24 -11.18
CA TYR A 111 4.40 -6.95 -11.13
C TYR A 111 3.24 -5.98 -11.45
N PRO A 112 2.83 -5.87 -12.72
CA PRO A 112 1.84 -4.87 -13.16
C PRO A 112 0.39 -5.17 -12.72
N GLY A 113 0.15 -6.30 -12.07
CA GLY A 113 -1.10 -6.65 -11.41
C GLY A 113 -0.79 -7.63 -10.31
N TRP A 114 -1.09 -7.27 -9.08
CA TRP A 114 -1.00 -8.19 -7.94
C TRP A 114 -2.30 -8.98 -7.92
N ASP A 115 -2.20 -10.29 -8.14
CA ASP A 115 -3.27 -11.27 -7.96
C ASP A 115 -2.62 -12.53 -7.37
#